data_AF-A0A1H8F6E7-F1
#
_entry.id   AF-A0A1H8F6E7-F1
#
_cell.length_a   1.000
_cell.length_b   1.000
_cell.length_c   1.000
_cell.angle_alpha   90.00
_cell.angle_beta   90.00
_cell.angle_gamma   90.00
#
_symmetry.space_group_name_H-M   'P 1'
#
loop_
_entity.id
_entity.type
_entity.pdbx_description
1 polymer ?
#
loop_
_entity_poly.entity_id
_entity_poly.type
_entity_poly.pdbx_seq_one_letter_code
_entity_poly.pdbx_strand_id
1 'polypeptide(L)'
;MDTTEAITVVMIVGMTCGIPLLGLTLRFCVKPVMEAYIRLREVQNQAPQVQSLMDRVAYLERKLELRELMDLSIPTSVQPLSAEAPAALVKKEQGLS
;
A
#
# COMPACT_ATOMS: atom_id res chain seq x y z
N MET A 1 -16.40 -28.60 49.07
CA MET A 1 -15.34 -28.20 48.13
C MET A 1 -14.67 -26.99 48.73
N ASP A 2 -13.37 -27.09 48.98
CA ASP A 2 -12.62 -26.04 49.66
C ASP A 2 -12.51 -24.80 48.76
N THR A 3 -12.60 -23.61 49.36
CA THR A 3 -12.55 -22.33 48.62
C THR A 3 -11.25 -22.20 47.83
N THR A 4 -10.15 -22.69 48.38
CA THR A 4 -8.84 -22.75 47.72
C THR A 4 -8.89 -23.63 46.46
N GLU A 5 -9.59 -24.77 46.50
CA GLU A 5 -9.76 -25.65 45.34
C GLU A 5 -10.62 -25.00 44.26
N ALA A 6 -11.66 -24.26 44.64
CA ALA A 6 -12.48 -23.53 43.68
C ALA A 6 -11.67 -22.45 42.95
N ILE A 7 -10.82 -21.71 43.66
CA ILE A 7 -9.98 -20.65 43.08
C ILE A 7 -8.94 -21.21 42.11
N THR A 8 -8.28 -22.32 42.48
CA THR A 8 -7.27 -22.94 41.62
C THR A 8 -7.89 -23.48 40.33
N VAL A 9 -9.07 -24.11 40.40
CA VAL A 9 -9.79 -24.59 39.22
C VAL A 9 -10.16 -23.44 38.29
N VAL A 10 -10.68 -22.32 38.81
CA VAL A 10 -11.03 -21.16 37.98
C VAL A 10 -9.79 -20.56 37.31
N MET A 11 -8.66 -20.47 38.02
CA MET A 11 -7.40 -19.99 37.44
C MET A 11 -6.89 -20.90 36.32
N ILE A 12 -6.93 -22.22 36.53
CA ILE A 12 -6.49 -23.19 35.53
C ILE A 12 -7.38 -23.12 34.28
N VAL A 13 -8.71 -23.09 34.46
CA VAL A 13 -9.67 -22.96 33.36
C VAL A 13 -9.48 -21.62 32.63
N GLY A 14 -9.30 -20.54 33.38
CA GLY A 14 -9.04 -19.21 32.82
C GLY A 14 -7.77 -19.17 31.97
N MET A 15 -6.67 -19.78 32.42
CA MET A 15 -5.43 -19.81 31.63
C MET A 15 -5.52 -20.76 30.42
N THR A 16 -6.10 -21.94 30.61
CA THR A 16 -6.21 -22.95 29.55
C THR A 16 -7.16 -22.54 28.43
N CYS A 17 -8.25 -21.81 28.73
CA CYS A 17 -9.16 -21.28 27.71
C CYS A 17 -8.78 -19.87 27.25
N GLY A 18 -8.31 -19.01 28.16
CA GLY A 18 -8.00 -17.61 27.87
C GLY A 18 -6.78 -17.42 26.98
N ILE A 19 -5.71 -18.20 27.19
CA ILE A 19 -4.47 -18.07 26.39
C ILE A 19 -4.73 -18.44 24.90
N PRO A 20 -5.39 -19.56 24.56
CA PRO A 20 -5.73 -19.87 23.18
C PRO A 20 -6.68 -18.85 22.55
N LEU A 21 -7.69 -18.38 23.30
CA LEU A 21 -8.61 -17.35 22.80
C LEU A 21 -7.86 -16.06 22.47
N LEU A 22 -7.03 -15.56 23.39
CA LEU A 22 -6.19 -14.39 23.16
C LEU A 22 -5.23 -14.60 21.98
N GLY A 23 -4.61 -15.79 21.89
CA GLY A 23 -3.72 -16.14 20.78
C GLY A 23 -4.43 -16.14 19.43
N LEU A 24 -5.65 -16.69 19.37
CA LEU A 24 -6.48 -16.67 18.16
C LEU A 24 -6.90 -15.24 17.82
N THR A 25 -7.38 -14.46 18.79
CA THR A 25 -7.74 -13.05 18.58
C THR A 25 -6.55 -12.24 18.08
N LEU A 26 -5.36 -12.37 18.68
CA LEU A 26 -4.16 -11.72 18.18
C LEU A 26 -3.85 -12.16 16.74
N ARG A 27 -3.90 -13.47 16.46
CA ARG A 27 -3.60 -14.01 15.13
C ARG A 27 -4.56 -13.50 14.06
N PHE A 28 -5.84 -13.32 14.41
CA PHE A 28 -6.86 -12.78 13.51
C PHE A 28 -6.77 -11.26 13.37
N CYS A 29 -6.38 -10.52 14.41
CA CYS A 29 -6.25 -9.07 14.35
C CYS A 29 -4.94 -8.60 13.69
N VAL A 30 -3.83 -9.30 13.89
CA VAL A 30 -2.51 -8.84 13.43
C VAL A 30 -2.43 -8.76 11.90
N LYS A 31 -2.96 -9.75 11.17
CA LYS A 31 -2.93 -9.76 9.69
C LYS A 31 -3.66 -8.56 9.06
N PRO A 32 -4.95 -8.32 9.32
CA PRO A 32 -5.67 -7.20 8.72
C PRO A 32 -5.12 -5.85 9.21
N VAL A 33 -4.68 -5.75 10.47
CA VAL A 33 -4.10 -4.52 11.01
C VAL A 33 -2.78 -4.19 10.31
N MET A 34 -1.90 -5.19 10.10
CA MET A 34 -0.65 -4.96 9.38
C MET A 34 -0.89 -4.62 7.90
N GLU A 35 -1.84 -5.28 7.24
CA GLU A 35 -2.19 -4.95 5.85
C GLU A 35 -2.73 -3.53 5.72
N ALA A 36 -3.64 -3.12 6.60
CA ALA A 36 -4.16 -1.76 6.64
C ALA A 36 -3.05 -0.73 6.95
N TYR A 37 -2.15 -1.06 7.86
CA TYR A 37 -1.01 -0.20 8.20
C TYR A 37 -0.05 -0.01 7.02
N ILE A 38 0.26 -1.08 6.28
CA ILE A 38 1.12 -1.02 5.09
C ILE A 38 0.46 -0.15 4.01
N ARG A 39 -0.82 -0.39 3.69
CA ARG A 39 -1.57 0.42 2.72
C ARG A 39 -1.60 1.89 3.11
N LEU A 40 -1.82 2.18 4.39
CA LEU A 40 -1.82 3.55 4.90
C LEU A 40 -0.43 4.20 4.77
N ARG A 41 0.64 3.46 5.04
CA ARG A 41 2.02 3.95 4.88
C ARG A 41 2.39 4.17 3.42
N GLU A 42 1.95 3.30 2.52
CA GLU A 42 2.18 3.44 1.07
C GLU A 42 1.54 4.73 0.55
N VAL A 43 0.29 5.01 0.92
CA VAL A 43 -0.40 6.26 0.55
C VAL A 43 0.32 7.48 1.14
N GLN A 44 0.72 7.41 2.42
CA GLN A 44 1.47 8.50 3.05
C GLN A 44 2.83 8.76 2.39
N ASN A 45 3.51 7.72 1.92
CA ASN A 45 4.78 7.85 1.19
C ASN A 45 4.59 8.41 -0.23
N GLN A 46 3.41 8.28 -0.83
CA GLN A 46 3.11 8.88 -2.12
C GLN A 46 2.72 10.36 -2.03
N ALA A 47 2.13 10.80 -0.91
CA ALA A 47 1.78 12.19 -0.66
C ALA A 47 2.92 13.21 -0.91
N PRO A 48 4.18 13.00 -0.44
CA PRO A 48 5.26 13.94 -0.71
C PRO A 48 5.70 13.97 -2.18
N GLN A 49 5.53 12.87 -2.92
CA GLN A 49 5.82 12.85 -4.36
C GLN A 49 4.80 13.67 -5.15
N VAL A 50 3.51 13.52 -4.79
CA VAL A 50 2.43 14.32 -5.38
C VAL A 50 2.64 15.80 -5.06
N GLN A 51 2.96 16.13 -3.80
CA GLN A 51 3.23 17.51 -3.40
C GLN A 51 4.44 18.10 -4.14
N SER A 52 5.54 17.34 -4.26
CA SER A 52 6.71 17.78 -5.02
C SER A 52 6.40 17.99 -6.50
N LEU A 53 5.51 17.19 -7.08
CA LEU A 53 5.09 17.35 -8.47
C LEU A 53 4.23 18.60 -8.64
N MET A 54 3.29 18.85 -7.72
CA MET A 54 2.47 20.07 -7.71
C MET A 54 3.33 21.33 -7.58
N ASP A 55 4.34 21.33 -6.70
CA ASP A 55 5.27 22.45 -6.56
C ASP A 55 6.05 22.72 -7.85
N ARG A 56 6.46 21.66 -8.55
CA ARG A 56 7.16 21.79 -9.85
C ARG A 56 6.24 22.33 -10.94
N VAL A 57 4.98 21.88 -10.98
CA VAL A 57 3.98 22.38 -11.92
C VAL A 57 3.73 23.86 -11.67
N ALA A 58 3.47 24.27 -10.42
CA ALA A 58 3.25 25.67 -10.05
C ALA A 58 4.47 26.56 -10.39
N TYR A 59 5.68 26.04 -10.22
CA TYR A 59 6.90 26.75 -10.62
C TYR A 59 7.02 26.94 -12.14
N LEU A 60 6.65 25.93 -12.92
CA LEU A 60 6.66 25.98 -14.38
C LEU A 60 5.55 26.90 -14.92
N GLU A 61 4.35 26.83 -14.35
CA GLU A 61 3.24 27.75 -14.66
C GLU A 61 3.65 29.19 -14.43
N ARG A 62 4.25 29.50 -13.27
CA ARG A 62 4.75 30.86 -12.98
C ARG A 62 5.83 31.31 -13.94
N LYS A 63 6.72 30.42 -14.39
CA LYS A 63 7.74 30.75 -15.40
C LYS A 63 7.15 31.02 -16.78
N LEU A 64 6.08 30.32 -17.14
CA LEU A 64 5.37 30.51 -18.41
C LEU A 64 4.55 31.80 -18.40
N GLU A 65 3.90 32.11 -17.28
CA GLU A 65 3.18 33.36 -17.04
C GLU A 65 4.12 34.57 -17.15
N LEU A 66 5.29 34.52 -16.50
CA LEU A 66 6.31 35.56 -16.60
C LEU A 66 6.87 35.77 -18.03
N ARG A 67 6.68 34.79 -18.91
CA ARG A 67 7.12 34.84 -20.31
C ARG A 67 5.98 35.19 -21.26
N GLU A 68 4.79 35.53 -20.75
CA GLU A 68 3.55 35.82 -21.50
C GLU A 68 3.15 34.69 -22.49
N LEU A 69 3.66 33.47 -22.29
CA LEU A 69 3.45 32.34 -23.20
C LEU A 69 2.21 31.51 -22.88
N MET A 70 1.49 31.85 -21.81
CA MET A 70 0.35 31.08 -21.31
C MET A 70 -0.88 31.21 -22.23
N ASP A 71 -1.03 32.33 -22.95
CA ASP A 71 -2.11 32.56 -23.92
C ASP A 71 -1.84 31.95 -25.30
N LEU A 72 -0.64 31.43 -25.55
CA LEU A 72 -0.33 30.74 -26.80
C LEU A 72 -0.83 29.30 -26.66
N SER A 73 -2.07 29.03 -27.10
CA SER A 73 -2.71 27.71 -27.01
C SER A 73 -1.78 26.60 -27.53
N ILE A 74 -1.12 25.88 -26.63
CA ILE A 74 -0.34 24.70 -26.99
C ILE A 74 -1.38 23.60 -27.26
N PRO A 75 -1.47 23.03 -28.48
CA PRO A 75 -2.35 21.89 -28.72
C PRO A 75 -1.85 20.72 -27.87
N THR A 76 -2.56 20.47 -26.78
CA THR A 76 -2.31 19.38 -25.83
C THR A 76 -2.57 18.04 -26.51
N SER A 77 -1.59 17.56 -27.29
CA SER A 77 -1.52 16.17 -27.73
C SER A 77 -0.85 15.36 -26.63
N VAL A 78 -1.63 14.97 -25.61
CA VAL A 78 -1.21 13.93 -24.67
C VAL A 78 -1.38 12.60 -25.41
N GLN A 79 -0.33 12.13 -26.07
CA GLN A 79 -0.29 10.71 -26.42
C GLN A 79 -0.15 9.93 -25.10
N PRO A 80 -1.14 9.10 -24.70
CA PRO A 80 -0.89 8.12 -23.66
C PRO A 80 0.13 7.14 -24.25
N LEU A 81 1.34 7.16 -23.71
CA LEU A 81 2.36 6.17 -24.03
C LEU A 81 1.82 4.81 -23.59
N SER A 82 1.17 4.13 -24.53
CA SER A 82 0.70 2.76 -24.44
C SER A 82 1.85 1.90 -23.93
N ALA A 83 1.59 1.20 -22.84
CA ALA A 83 2.47 0.21 -22.25
C ALA A 83 3.06 -0.70 -23.33
N GLU A 84 4.30 -0.47 -23.71
CA GLU A 84 5.06 -1.34 -24.59
C GLU A 84 5.50 -2.55 -23.77
N ALA A 85 4.87 -3.69 -24.04
CA ALA A 85 5.17 -4.98 -23.45
C ALA A 85 6.54 -5.50 -23.92
N PRO A 86 7.38 -6.07 -23.04
CA PRO A 86 8.38 -7.03 -23.46
C PRO A 86 7.82 -8.45 -23.28
N ALA A 87 7.03 -8.92 -24.26
CA ALA A 87 6.56 -10.30 -24.34
C ALA A 87 7.12 -11.02 -25.59
N ALA A 88 8.33 -10.65 -26.01
CA ALA A 88 9.00 -11.24 -27.16
C ALA A 88 10.41 -11.73 -26.79
N LEU A 89 10.50 -12.68 -25.85
CA LEU A 89 11.75 -13.42 -25.65
C LEU A 89 11.58 -14.78 -24.94
N VAL A 90 10.53 -15.55 -25.25
CA VAL A 90 10.48 -17.00 -24.90
C VAL A 90 9.64 -17.76 -25.93
N LYS A 91 10.17 -18.00 -27.14
CA LYS A 91 9.82 -19.19 -27.97
C LYS A 91 10.63 -19.21 -29.28
N LYS A 92 11.91 -19.57 -29.21
CA LYS A 92 12.61 -20.07 -30.39
C LYS A 92 13.78 -20.98 -29.99
N GLU A 93 13.50 -22.03 -29.22
CA GLU A 93 14.47 -23.09 -28.87
C GLU A 93 13.74 -24.41 -28.59
N GLN A 94 12.81 -24.81 -29.46
CA GLN A 94 12.31 -26.19 -29.55
C GLN A 94 11.49 -26.36 -30.83
N GLY A 95 12.08 -27.01 -31.83
CA GLY A 95 11.37 -27.45 -33.03
C GLY A 95 12.05 -27.14 -34.37
N LEU A 96 13.23 -27.69 -34.61
CA LEU A 96 13.72 -28.04 -35.95
C LEU A 96 14.56 -29.30 -35.75
N SER A 97 13.92 -30.46 -35.93
CA SER A 97 13.95 -31.29 -37.14
C SER A 97 15.30 -31.97 -37.35
#